data_AF-A0A954UK93-F1
#
_entry.id   AF-A0A954UK93-F1
#
_cell.length_a   1.000
_cell.length_b   1.000
_cell.length_c   1.000
_cell.angle_alpha   90.00
_cell.angle_beta   90.00
_cell.angle_gamma   90.00
#
_symmetry.space_group_name_H-M   'P 1'
#
loop_
_entity.id
_entity.type
_entity.pdbx_description
1 polymer ?
#
loop_
_entity_poly.entity_id
_entity_poly.type
_entity_poly.pdbx_seq_one_letter_code
_entity_poly.pdbx_strand_id
1 'polypeptide(L)'
;ALKLRVTDGTLTTVLSPRGAQLTAVQIKVDVIQRSSLTVGLPAGGELFNLFVNGESVNVVRNNTDENEWQFYILPGIDDRTATVQFVYSAEGNRLGNVRLVGPELNVPLENIKWNVIAPNEYVLTQHDGNLELAGQHHTQNYDRASYLSKAQGKREEQAAKAAGLLQQANQLLQAGDQSKARWALSSVANQYALDAASNEDARVQLENLQTQQAIVGLNTRRQRLYLDNDAANAVAADNQQLREAAAVNPILQQDALNFRPQEISQLLGGNSSEENAILHQIAGRIVHHQRTSEPAPQSIGINLPEEGSVYNFRRSVQVSVDSPLELQLGFRSLRDPHPLRVAATIATLLAIGALIGFAFNCKQSV
;
A
#
# COMPACT_ATOMS: atom_id res chain seq x y z
N ALA A 1 9.73 -5.53 -22.48
CA ALA A 1 9.44 -4.49 -21.46
C ALA A 1 9.34 -5.17 -20.10
N LEU A 2 9.89 -4.58 -19.04
CA LEU A 2 9.69 -5.07 -17.68
C LEU A 2 8.20 -5.01 -17.32
N LYS A 3 7.67 -6.05 -16.67
CA LYS A 3 6.24 -6.11 -16.29
C LYS A 3 5.91 -5.12 -15.17
N LEU A 4 6.90 -4.86 -14.31
CA LEU A 4 6.87 -3.95 -13.18
C LEU A 4 8.15 -3.12 -13.15
N ARG A 5 8.03 -1.85 -12.77
CA ARG A 5 9.18 -0.97 -12.53
C ARG A 5 8.79 0.10 -11.51
N VAL A 6 9.61 0.33 -10.49
CA VAL A 6 9.38 1.44 -9.56
C VAL A 6 9.93 2.72 -10.18
N THR A 7 9.05 3.71 -10.37
CA THR A 7 9.39 5.03 -10.95
C THR A 7 9.76 6.06 -9.90
N ASP A 8 9.23 5.91 -8.68
CA ASP A 8 9.56 6.74 -7.54
C ASP A 8 9.51 5.90 -6.25
N GLY A 9 10.50 6.05 -5.38
CA GLY A 9 10.55 5.36 -4.09
C GLY A 9 10.90 6.31 -2.94
N THR A 10 10.07 6.35 -1.91
CA THR A 10 10.32 7.11 -0.68
C THR A 10 10.30 6.18 0.52
N LEU A 11 11.38 6.18 1.29
CA LEU A 11 11.49 5.52 2.58
C LEU A 11 11.60 6.59 3.67
N THR A 12 10.90 6.42 4.77
CA THR A 12 11.03 7.26 5.96
C THR A 12 11.25 6.36 7.16
N THR A 13 12.45 6.42 7.74
CA THR A 13 12.84 5.65 8.92
C THR A 13 12.93 6.56 10.13
N VAL A 14 12.19 6.24 11.18
CA VAL A 14 12.32 6.87 12.50
C VAL A 14 13.17 5.98 13.39
N LEU A 15 14.21 6.58 13.96
CA LEU A 15 15.14 5.92 14.86
C LEU A 15 14.77 6.19 16.32
N SER A 16 14.78 5.13 17.14
CA SER A 16 14.77 5.28 18.59
C SER A 16 16.18 5.47 19.16
N PRO A 17 16.35 6.07 20.35
CA PRO A 17 17.65 6.16 21.03
C PRO A 17 18.32 4.79 21.27
N ARG A 18 17.53 3.71 21.32
CA ARG A 18 17.99 2.34 21.55
C ARG A 18 18.36 1.59 20.26
N GLY A 19 18.10 2.16 19.09
CA GLY A 19 18.43 1.54 17.81
C GLY A 19 17.26 0.87 17.09
N ALA A 20 16.13 0.65 17.77
CA ALA A 20 14.92 0.18 17.09
C ALA A 20 14.49 1.18 16.02
N GLN A 21 14.04 0.65 14.88
CA GLN A 21 13.68 1.41 13.70
C GLN A 21 12.24 1.09 13.28
N LEU A 22 11.53 2.13 12.82
CA LEU A 22 10.23 2.01 12.17
C LEU A 22 10.33 2.69 10.80
N THR A 23 10.08 1.94 9.73
CA THR A 23 10.24 2.42 8.36
C THR A 23 8.90 2.36 7.63
N ALA A 24 8.44 3.52 7.15
CA ALA A 24 7.41 3.58 6.11
C ALA A 24 8.06 3.60 4.73
N VAL A 25 7.47 2.84 3.82
CA VAL A 25 7.86 2.77 2.42
C VAL A 25 6.65 3.15 1.58
N GLN A 26 6.85 4.05 0.63
CA GLN A 26 5.90 4.41 -0.39
C GLN A 26 6.59 4.37 -1.75
N ILE A 27 6.10 3.54 -2.65
CA ILE A 27 6.62 3.41 -4.01
C ILE A 27 5.50 3.63 -5.03
N LYS A 28 5.86 4.28 -6.15
CA LYS A 28 5.05 4.34 -7.36
C LYS A 28 5.60 3.35 -8.36
N VAL A 29 4.73 2.50 -8.89
CA VAL A 29 5.09 1.37 -9.74
C VAL A 29 4.39 1.52 -11.08
N ASP A 30 5.13 1.43 -12.18
CA ASP A 30 4.56 1.21 -13.51
C ASP A 30 4.16 -0.28 -13.63
N VAL A 31 2.89 -0.55 -13.92
CA VAL A 31 2.28 -1.87 -13.98
C VAL A 31 1.63 -2.06 -15.34
N ILE A 32 2.23 -2.91 -16.19
CA ILE A 32 1.67 -3.18 -17.52
C ILE A 32 0.41 -4.05 -17.42
N GLN A 33 0.45 -5.02 -16.51
CA GLN A 33 -0.61 -6.00 -16.27
C GLN A 33 -0.52 -6.50 -14.82
N ARG A 34 -1.58 -7.17 -14.36
CA ARG A 34 -1.58 -7.86 -13.06
C ARG A 34 -0.29 -8.67 -12.88
N SER A 35 0.44 -8.36 -11.83
CA SER A 35 1.74 -8.95 -11.54
C SER A 35 1.92 -9.10 -10.03
N SER A 36 2.89 -9.90 -9.61
CA SER A 36 3.28 -10.06 -8.21
C SER A 36 4.46 -9.16 -7.89
N LEU A 37 4.41 -8.46 -6.76
CA LEU A 37 5.57 -7.81 -6.17
C LEU A 37 5.99 -8.59 -4.93
N THR A 38 7.29 -8.73 -4.77
CA THR A 38 7.89 -9.40 -3.63
C THR A 38 8.77 -8.42 -2.86
N VAL A 39 8.65 -8.46 -1.53
CA VAL A 39 9.33 -7.59 -0.59
C VAL A 39 10.06 -8.45 0.44
N GLY A 40 11.38 -8.46 0.38
CA GLY A 40 12.24 -9.01 1.43
C GLY A 40 12.48 -7.97 2.52
N LEU A 41 12.10 -8.26 3.76
CA LEU A 41 12.39 -7.38 4.88
C LEU A 41 13.79 -7.67 5.47
N PRO A 42 14.47 -6.67 6.06
CA PRO A 42 15.74 -6.91 6.73
C PRO A 42 15.59 -7.94 7.86
N ALA A 43 16.70 -8.55 8.25
CA ALA A 43 16.73 -9.56 9.30
C ALA A 43 16.06 -9.05 10.60
N GLY A 44 15.16 -9.87 11.16
CA GLY A 44 14.37 -9.50 12.35
C GLY A 44 13.29 -8.44 12.09
N GLY A 45 13.01 -8.10 10.83
CA GLY A 45 11.96 -7.15 10.48
C GLY A 45 10.55 -7.71 10.65
N GLU A 46 9.58 -6.86 10.99
CA GLU A 46 8.17 -7.26 11.12
C GLU A 46 7.29 -6.32 10.28
N LEU A 47 6.47 -6.90 9.39
CA LEU A 47 5.53 -6.16 8.56
C LEU A 47 4.26 -5.84 9.36
N PHE A 48 3.90 -4.56 9.48
CA PHE A 48 2.68 -4.14 10.17
C PHE A 48 1.48 -4.01 9.23
N ASN A 49 1.70 -3.39 8.08
CA ASN A 49 0.63 -3.10 7.13
C ASN A 49 1.17 -3.05 5.71
N LEU A 50 0.28 -3.29 4.75
CA LEU A 50 0.58 -3.17 3.34
C LEU A 50 -0.68 -2.77 2.58
N PHE A 51 -0.55 -1.75 1.73
CA PHE A 51 -1.61 -1.20 0.91
C PHE A 51 -1.16 -1.11 -0.54
N VAL A 52 -2.07 -1.45 -1.45
CA VAL A 52 -1.92 -1.24 -2.90
C VAL A 52 -3.07 -0.34 -3.34
N ASN A 53 -2.76 0.79 -3.96
CA ASN A 53 -3.74 1.81 -4.36
C ASN A 53 -4.67 2.24 -3.20
N GLY A 54 -4.12 2.29 -1.98
CA GLY A 54 -4.87 2.65 -0.76
C GLY A 54 -5.75 1.52 -0.20
N GLU A 55 -5.87 0.39 -0.88
CA GLU A 55 -6.58 -0.79 -0.41
C GLU A 55 -5.62 -1.72 0.32
N SER A 56 -6.03 -2.24 1.47
CA SER A 56 -5.27 -3.25 2.20
C SER A 56 -5.40 -4.59 1.48
N VAL A 57 -4.27 -5.29 1.29
CA VAL A 57 -4.21 -6.50 0.45
C VAL A 57 -3.78 -7.72 1.25
N ASN A 58 -4.23 -8.89 0.79
CA ASN A 58 -3.74 -10.15 1.31
C ASN A 58 -2.28 -10.35 0.91
N VAL A 59 -1.45 -10.66 1.90
CA VAL A 59 -0.02 -10.94 1.74
C VAL A 59 0.26 -12.40 2.06
N VAL A 60 1.11 -13.02 1.25
CA VAL A 60 1.60 -14.38 1.48
C VAL A 60 3.06 -14.30 1.90
N ARG A 61 3.42 -14.98 2.98
CA ARG A 61 4.82 -15.15 3.36
C ARG A 61 5.38 -16.35 2.61
N ASN A 62 6.30 -16.11 1.67
CA ASN A 62 6.84 -17.15 0.78
C ASN A 62 7.80 -18.09 1.52
N ASN A 63 8.74 -17.50 2.25
CA ASN A 63 9.74 -18.23 3.01
C ASN A 63 9.80 -17.67 4.42
N THR A 64 9.57 -18.53 5.41
CA THR A 64 9.59 -18.14 6.82
C THR A 64 10.99 -17.68 7.24
N ASP A 65 12.04 -18.26 6.65
CA ASP A 65 13.43 -18.01 7.03
C ASP A 65 14.01 -16.72 6.40
N GLU A 66 13.50 -16.30 5.24
CA GLU A 66 14.00 -15.13 4.49
C GLU A 66 13.14 -13.86 4.70
N ASN A 67 12.07 -13.94 5.50
CA ASN A 67 11.18 -12.82 5.79
C ASN A 67 10.65 -12.09 4.53
N GLU A 68 10.27 -12.90 3.55
CA GLU A 68 9.84 -12.47 2.23
C GLU A 68 8.31 -12.49 2.09
N TRP A 69 7.76 -11.39 1.60
CA TRP A 69 6.32 -11.16 1.48
C TRP A 69 5.94 -10.91 0.03
N GLN A 70 4.93 -11.64 -0.47
CA GLN A 70 4.43 -11.52 -1.84
C GLN A 70 2.96 -11.11 -1.86
N PHE A 71 2.62 -10.22 -2.80
CA PHE A 71 1.25 -9.76 -3.04
C PHE A 71 1.04 -9.36 -4.50
N TYR A 72 -0.23 -9.25 -4.89
CA TYR A 72 -0.60 -8.82 -6.23
C TYR A 72 -0.69 -7.31 -6.33
N ILE A 73 -0.24 -6.79 -7.47
CA ILE A 73 -0.42 -5.39 -7.87
C ILE A 73 -1.27 -5.33 -9.14
N LEU A 74 -2.23 -4.42 -9.13
CA LEU A 74 -3.08 -4.09 -10.25
C LEU A 74 -2.82 -2.65 -10.70
N PRO A 75 -2.80 -2.37 -12.01
CA PRO A 75 -2.71 -1.00 -12.50
C PRO A 75 -3.94 -0.19 -12.06
N GLY A 76 -3.76 1.12 -12.00
CA GLY A 76 -4.83 2.10 -11.90
C GLY A 76 -5.78 2.05 -13.10
N ILE A 77 -6.88 2.78 -12.98
CA ILE A 77 -7.97 2.78 -13.97
C ILE A 77 -7.57 3.33 -15.35
N ASP A 78 -6.73 4.36 -15.37
CA ASP A 78 -6.35 5.09 -16.59
C ASP A 78 -4.84 5.23 -16.77
N ASP A 79 -4.06 5.12 -15.70
CA ASP A 79 -2.62 5.06 -15.77
C ASP A 79 -2.15 3.65 -15.49
N ARG A 80 -1.10 3.23 -16.20
CA ARG A 80 -0.42 1.95 -15.94
C ARG A 80 0.41 2.08 -14.66
N THR A 81 -0.13 2.68 -13.60
CA THR A 81 0.60 2.92 -12.36
C THR A 81 -0.14 2.36 -11.16
N ALA A 82 0.61 2.01 -10.13
CA ALA A 82 0.07 1.63 -8.84
C ALA A 82 0.90 2.28 -7.74
N THR A 83 0.26 2.57 -6.61
CA THR A 83 0.96 3.03 -5.41
C THR A 83 1.00 1.89 -4.41
N VAL A 84 2.18 1.53 -3.92
CA VAL A 84 2.34 0.56 -2.84
C VAL A 84 2.86 1.27 -1.61
N GLN A 85 2.23 1.02 -0.46
CA GLN A 85 2.62 1.58 0.83
C GLN A 85 2.70 0.48 1.86
N PHE A 86 3.76 0.45 2.65
CA PHE A 86 3.87 -0.50 3.76
C PHE A 86 4.73 0.05 4.87
N VAL A 87 4.53 -0.48 6.07
CA VAL A 87 5.30 -0.11 7.26
C VAL A 87 5.86 -1.37 7.89
N TYR A 88 7.14 -1.34 8.23
CA TYR A 88 7.82 -2.41 8.95
C TYR A 88 8.69 -1.87 10.08
N SER A 89 8.84 -2.65 11.15
CA SER A 89 9.90 -2.44 12.15
C SER A 89 11.11 -3.28 11.81
N ALA A 90 12.26 -2.90 12.32
CA ALA A 90 13.33 -3.84 12.59
C ALA A 90 14.08 -3.44 13.86
N GLU A 91 14.89 -4.36 14.35
CA GLU A 91 15.82 -4.07 15.43
C GLU A 91 17.11 -3.47 14.89
N GLY A 92 17.82 -2.74 15.75
CA GLY A 92 19.08 -2.11 15.39
C GLY A 92 19.95 -1.85 16.61
N ASN A 93 21.20 -1.50 16.35
CA ASN A 93 22.18 -1.19 17.38
C ASN A 93 22.03 0.26 17.88
N ARG A 94 22.73 0.58 18.97
CA ARG A 94 22.82 1.95 19.50
C ARG A 94 23.24 2.94 18.42
N LEU A 95 22.72 4.16 18.53
CA LEU A 95 22.87 5.22 17.51
C LEU A 95 24.32 5.62 17.15
N GLY A 96 25.32 5.24 17.96
CA GLY A 96 26.73 5.50 17.65
C GLY A 96 27.23 4.80 16.37
N ASN A 97 26.63 3.68 15.99
CA ASN A 97 26.90 2.98 14.74
C ASN A 97 25.65 2.20 14.30
N VAL A 98 24.84 2.82 13.46
CA VAL A 98 23.58 2.29 12.93
C VAL A 98 23.81 1.80 11.52
N ARG A 99 23.48 0.53 11.27
CA ARG A 99 23.33 0.02 9.90
C ARG A 99 21.84 -0.04 9.58
N LEU A 100 21.41 0.77 8.62
CA LEU A 100 20.07 0.71 8.07
C LEU A 100 20.08 -0.11 6.78
N VAL A 101 19.24 -1.13 6.75
CA VAL A 101 19.00 -1.96 5.57
C VAL A 101 17.53 -1.78 5.17
N GLY A 102 17.32 -1.32 3.94
CA GLY A 102 16.01 -1.15 3.33
C GLY A 102 15.42 -2.49 2.89
N PRO A 103 14.14 -2.52 2.48
CA PRO A 103 13.55 -3.71 1.91
C PRO A 103 14.21 -4.06 0.56
N GLU A 104 14.33 -5.35 0.30
CA GLU A 104 14.69 -5.92 -0.99
C GLU A 104 13.43 -6.02 -1.85
N LEU A 105 13.50 -5.56 -3.09
CA LEU A 105 12.39 -5.62 -4.04
C LEU A 105 12.80 -6.40 -5.28
N ASN A 106 11.90 -7.26 -5.77
CA ASN A 106 12.11 -8.03 -7.00
C ASN A 106 11.93 -7.19 -8.29
N VAL A 107 12.09 -5.87 -8.20
CA VAL A 107 11.93 -4.91 -9.29
C VAL A 107 12.97 -3.79 -9.19
N PRO A 108 13.42 -3.21 -10.33
CA PRO A 108 14.30 -2.03 -10.30
C PRO A 108 13.62 -0.80 -9.69
N LEU A 109 14.41 0.05 -9.03
CA LEU A 109 13.96 1.30 -8.43
C LEU A 109 14.58 2.52 -9.08
N GLU A 110 13.76 3.53 -9.33
CA GLU A 110 14.17 4.85 -9.79
C GLU A 110 13.76 5.93 -8.76
N ASN A 111 14.47 7.06 -8.77
CA ASN A 111 14.16 8.26 -7.99
C ASN A 111 13.98 7.99 -6.48
N ILE A 112 14.99 7.36 -5.88
CA ILE A 112 14.95 6.87 -4.50
C ILE A 112 15.27 8.01 -3.54
N LYS A 113 14.43 8.18 -2.51
CA LYS A 113 14.62 9.09 -1.39
C LYS A 113 14.51 8.30 -0.09
N TRP A 114 15.45 8.47 0.82
CA TRP A 114 15.39 7.88 2.16
C TRP A 114 15.57 8.98 3.20
N ASN A 115 14.49 9.27 3.94
CA ASN A 115 14.48 10.18 5.06
C ASN A 115 14.80 9.41 6.33
N VAL A 116 15.88 9.76 7.00
CA VAL A 116 16.26 9.17 8.30
C VAL A 116 16.04 10.22 9.38
N ILE A 117 15.20 9.90 10.35
CA ILE A 117 14.81 10.80 11.43
C ILE A 117 15.48 10.32 12.72
N ALA A 118 16.43 11.12 13.21
CA ALA A 118 17.12 10.86 14.47
C ALA A 118 16.51 11.72 15.59
N PRO A 119 16.46 11.20 16.84
CA PRO A 119 15.94 11.97 17.97
C PRO A 119 16.70 13.30 18.14
N ASN A 120 16.03 14.32 18.68
CA ASN A 120 16.55 15.70 18.81
C ASN A 120 17.92 15.81 19.50
N GLU A 121 18.26 14.86 20.34
CA GLU A 121 19.52 14.83 21.09
C GLU A 121 20.69 14.23 20.31
N TYR A 122 20.48 13.81 19.06
CA TYR A 122 21.48 13.13 18.25
C TYR A 122 21.78 13.90 16.97
N VAL A 123 23.07 14.04 16.67
CA VAL A 123 23.56 14.67 15.45
C VAL A 123 24.36 13.67 14.64
N LEU A 124 24.13 13.64 13.33
CA LEU A 124 24.86 12.80 12.39
C LEU A 124 26.31 13.30 12.30
N THR A 125 27.25 12.37 12.47
CA THR A 125 28.69 12.65 12.42
C THR A 125 29.40 11.88 11.33
N GLN A 126 28.85 10.74 10.92
CA GLN A 126 29.39 9.86 9.89
C GLN A 126 28.26 9.29 9.07
N HIS A 127 28.44 9.21 7.75
CA HIS A 127 27.54 8.53 6.85
C HIS A 127 28.33 7.81 5.76
N ASP A 128 27.90 6.61 5.42
CA ASP A 128 28.41 5.79 4.32
C ASP A 128 27.27 4.89 3.79
N GLY A 129 27.52 4.12 2.74
CA GLY A 129 26.56 3.21 2.14
C GLY A 129 26.30 3.52 0.67
N ASN A 130 25.11 3.18 0.20
CA ASN A 130 24.80 3.19 -1.23
C ASN A 130 23.85 4.33 -1.64
N LEU A 131 23.64 5.32 -0.77
CA LEU A 131 22.91 6.57 -1.06
C LEU A 131 23.73 7.79 -0.62
N GLU A 132 23.49 8.91 -1.28
CA GLU A 132 24.18 10.18 -1.01
C GLU A 132 23.34 11.08 -0.11
N LEU A 133 23.99 11.78 0.83
CA LEU A 133 23.32 12.77 1.67
C LEU A 133 23.00 14.02 0.82
N ALA A 134 21.72 14.27 0.61
CA ALA A 134 21.21 15.38 -0.20
C ALA A 134 20.81 16.61 0.62
N GLY A 135 20.55 16.44 1.92
CA GLY A 135 20.18 17.56 2.79
C GLY A 135 19.85 17.16 4.22
N GLN A 136 19.73 18.18 5.07
CA GLN A 136 19.31 18.04 6.46
C GLN A 136 18.36 19.19 6.82
N HIS A 137 17.33 18.86 7.59
CA HIS A 137 16.50 19.86 8.25
C HIS A 137 16.08 19.34 9.62
N HIS A 138 15.43 20.18 10.40
CA HIS A 138 15.06 19.86 11.77
C HIS A 138 13.58 20.15 12.01
N THR A 139 12.88 19.18 12.60
CA THR A 139 11.44 19.21 12.84
C THR A 139 11.21 19.22 14.36
N GLN A 140 10.93 20.41 14.90
CA GLN A 140 10.96 20.64 16.36
C GLN A 140 9.74 20.11 17.12
N ASN A 141 8.59 19.92 16.46
CA ASN A 141 7.31 19.76 17.18
C ASN A 141 6.45 18.62 16.62
N TYR A 142 6.57 17.44 17.22
CA TYR A 142 5.61 16.34 17.04
C TYR A 142 4.84 16.10 18.35
N ASP A 143 3.88 16.98 18.63
CA ASP A 143 2.97 16.80 19.76
C ASP A 143 1.67 16.11 19.30
N ARG A 144 0.74 15.92 20.23
CA ARG A 144 -0.58 15.35 19.93
C ARG A 144 -1.34 16.19 18.89
N ALA A 145 -1.21 17.52 18.90
CA ALA A 145 -1.90 18.40 17.96
C ALA A 145 -1.33 18.24 16.54
N SER A 146 -0.01 18.23 16.39
CA SER A 146 0.70 17.92 15.14
C SER A 146 0.30 16.54 14.60
N TYR A 147 0.23 15.53 15.47
CA TYR A 147 -0.23 14.19 15.08
C TYR A 147 -1.66 14.23 14.54
N LEU A 148 -2.60 14.82 15.29
CA LEU A 148 -4.01 14.87 14.90
C LEU A 148 -4.20 15.66 13.60
N SER A 149 -3.48 16.77 13.42
CA SER A 149 -3.51 17.58 12.20
C SER A 149 -2.98 16.80 11.00
N LYS A 150 -1.82 16.11 11.11
CA LYS A 150 -1.28 15.26 10.04
C LYS A 150 -2.21 14.09 9.71
N ALA A 151 -2.76 13.44 10.74
CA ALA A 151 -3.68 12.33 10.56
C ALA A 151 -4.98 12.79 9.89
N GLN A 152 -5.51 13.95 10.27
CA GLN A 152 -6.68 14.55 9.65
C GLN A 152 -6.40 14.95 8.19
N GLY A 153 -5.28 15.62 7.92
CA GLY A 153 -4.91 16.01 6.55
C GLY A 153 -4.75 14.81 5.62
N LYS A 154 -4.15 13.71 6.09
CA LYS A 154 -4.07 12.46 5.31
C LYS A 154 -5.45 11.85 5.04
N ARG A 155 -6.35 11.86 6.04
CA ARG A 155 -7.73 11.37 5.85
C ARG A 155 -8.50 12.23 4.86
N GLU A 156 -8.36 13.55 4.92
CA GLU A 156 -9.00 14.48 3.98
C GLU A 156 -8.48 14.27 2.55
N GLU A 157 -7.17 14.06 2.38
CA GLU A 157 -6.57 13.75 1.08
C GLU A 157 -7.08 12.42 0.50
N GLN A 158 -7.16 11.38 1.34
CA GLN A 158 -7.70 10.07 0.96
C GLN A 158 -9.19 10.17 0.61
N ALA A 159 -9.98 10.89 1.40
CA ALA A 159 -11.40 11.11 1.14
C ALA A 159 -11.61 11.87 -0.18
N ALA A 160 -10.82 12.91 -0.46
CA ALA A 160 -10.90 13.66 -1.71
C ALA A 160 -10.59 12.78 -2.94
N LYS A 161 -9.57 11.92 -2.84
CA LYS A 161 -9.22 10.94 -3.89
C LYS A 161 -10.34 9.93 -4.12
N ALA A 162 -10.89 9.36 -3.04
CA ALA A 162 -11.99 8.40 -3.11
C ALA A 162 -13.27 9.03 -3.68
N ALA A 163 -13.58 10.28 -3.31
CA ALA A 163 -14.73 11.01 -3.83
C ALA A 163 -14.59 11.28 -5.34
N GLY A 164 -13.40 11.69 -5.78
CA GLY A 164 -13.09 11.83 -7.21
C GLY A 164 -13.24 10.52 -7.98
N LEU A 165 -12.74 9.42 -7.41
CA LEU A 165 -12.87 8.09 -8.02
C LEU A 165 -14.32 7.59 -8.07
N LEU A 166 -15.13 7.87 -7.04
CA LEU A 166 -16.56 7.55 -7.04
C LEU A 166 -17.32 8.35 -8.11
N GLN A 167 -17.00 9.63 -8.27
CA GLN A 167 -17.57 10.44 -9.36
C GLN A 167 -17.18 9.88 -10.73
N GLN A 168 -15.91 9.49 -10.90
CA GLN A 168 -15.44 8.86 -12.14
C GLN A 168 -16.18 7.54 -12.40
N ALA A 169 -16.40 6.72 -11.37
CA ALA A 169 -17.16 5.48 -11.47
C ALA A 169 -18.57 5.72 -12.01
N ASN A 170 -19.26 6.75 -11.51
CA ASN A 170 -20.59 7.13 -11.98
C ASN A 170 -20.60 7.57 -13.46
N GLN A 171 -19.57 8.30 -13.90
CA GLN A 171 -19.41 8.67 -15.31
C GLN A 171 -19.19 7.44 -16.19
N LEU A 172 -18.35 6.51 -15.75
CA LEU A 172 -18.07 5.25 -16.47
C LEU A 172 -19.33 4.37 -16.57
N LEU A 173 -20.13 4.29 -15.50
CA LEU A 173 -21.43 3.61 -15.51
C LEU A 173 -22.37 4.21 -16.57
N GLN A 174 -22.46 5.54 -16.64
CA GLN A 174 -23.28 6.24 -17.63
C GLN A 174 -22.77 6.03 -19.05
N ALA A 175 -21.45 5.99 -19.24
CA ALA A 175 -20.83 5.73 -20.53
C ALA A 175 -21.03 4.27 -20.99
N GLY A 176 -21.25 3.35 -20.05
CA GLY A 176 -21.34 1.91 -20.30
C GLY A 176 -20.01 1.17 -20.16
N ASP A 177 -18.97 1.81 -19.61
CA ASP A 177 -17.68 1.16 -19.33
C ASP A 177 -17.74 0.35 -18.03
N GLN A 178 -18.40 -0.79 -18.15
CA GLN A 178 -18.75 -1.71 -17.08
C GLN A 178 -17.53 -2.17 -16.28
N SER A 179 -16.41 -2.43 -16.97
CA SER A 179 -15.21 -2.97 -16.34
C SER A 179 -14.46 -1.91 -15.53
N LYS A 180 -14.29 -0.70 -16.07
CA LYS A 180 -13.67 0.41 -15.34
C LYS A 180 -14.54 0.90 -14.19
N ALA A 181 -15.86 0.99 -14.39
CA ALA A 181 -16.80 1.34 -13.33
C ALA A 181 -16.70 0.37 -12.14
N ARG A 182 -16.63 -0.94 -12.43
CA ARG A 182 -16.48 -1.98 -11.40
C ARG A 182 -15.18 -1.82 -10.63
N TRP A 183 -14.07 -1.57 -11.33
CA TRP A 183 -12.77 -1.33 -10.70
C TRP A 183 -12.84 -0.13 -9.75
N ALA A 184 -13.38 1.00 -10.21
CA ALA A 184 -13.48 2.24 -9.44
C ALA A 184 -14.35 2.06 -8.18
N LEU A 185 -15.54 1.47 -8.33
CA LEU A 185 -16.44 1.19 -7.21
C LEU A 185 -15.82 0.20 -6.21
N SER A 186 -15.14 -0.84 -6.69
CA SER A 186 -14.42 -1.79 -5.82
C SER A 186 -13.34 -1.08 -5.01
N SER A 187 -12.54 -0.24 -5.66
CA SER A 187 -11.49 0.52 -5.00
C SER A 187 -12.04 1.45 -3.92
N VAL A 188 -13.11 2.21 -4.20
CA VAL A 188 -13.76 3.08 -3.21
C VAL A 188 -14.36 2.26 -2.06
N ALA A 189 -15.08 1.18 -2.36
CA ALA A 189 -15.74 0.35 -1.35
C ALA A 189 -14.73 -0.34 -0.40
N ASN A 190 -13.54 -0.67 -0.88
CA ASN A 190 -12.52 -1.39 -0.10
C ASN A 190 -11.54 -0.47 0.64
N GLN A 191 -11.43 0.81 0.25
CA GLN A 191 -10.54 1.79 0.90
C GLN A 191 -11.09 2.33 2.23
N TYR A 192 -12.41 2.34 2.42
CA TYR A 192 -13.09 2.93 3.59
C TYR A 192 -12.68 4.39 3.88
N ALA A 193 -12.34 5.16 2.83
CA ALA A 193 -11.82 6.51 2.96
C ALA A 193 -12.92 7.60 3.07
N LEU A 194 -14.15 7.29 2.67
CA LEU A 194 -15.28 8.23 2.77
C LEU A 194 -16.00 8.10 4.12
N ASP A 195 -17.03 8.92 4.34
CA ASP A 195 -17.95 8.72 5.45
C ASP A 195 -18.73 7.39 5.31
N ALA A 196 -19.33 6.94 6.41
CA ALA A 196 -20.00 5.64 6.46
C ALA A 196 -21.14 5.50 5.44
N ALA A 197 -21.89 6.58 5.16
CA ALA A 197 -23.00 6.53 4.21
C ALA A 197 -22.45 6.44 2.78
N SER A 198 -21.48 7.29 2.42
CA SER A 198 -20.87 7.28 1.08
C SER A 198 -20.15 5.97 0.76
N ASN A 199 -19.47 5.36 1.74
CA ASN A 199 -18.85 4.04 1.55
C ASN A 199 -19.92 2.95 1.35
N GLU A 200 -21.02 2.99 2.10
CA GLU A 200 -22.13 2.05 1.93
C GLU A 200 -22.81 2.21 0.56
N ASP A 201 -23.01 3.45 0.11
CA ASP A 201 -23.55 3.73 -1.22
C ASP A 201 -22.64 3.17 -2.32
N ALA A 202 -21.32 3.37 -2.23
CA ALA A 202 -20.36 2.78 -3.17
C ALA A 202 -20.44 1.25 -3.15
N ARG A 203 -20.61 0.65 -1.97
CA ARG A 203 -20.73 -0.80 -1.77
C ARG A 203 -22.01 -1.38 -2.41
N VAL A 204 -23.13 -0.66 -2.31
CA VAL A 204 -24.41 -1.00 -2.93
C VAL A 204 -24.36 -0.81 -4.44
N GLN A 205 -23.76 0.28 -4.93
CA GLN A 205 -23.56 0.51 -6.36
C GLN A 205 -22.70 -0.60 -6.99
N LEU A 206 -21.62 -1.00 -6.32
CA LEU A 206 -20.79 -2.13 -6.75
C LEU A 206 -21.60 -3.43 -6.85
N GLU A 207 -22.45 -3.70 -5.85
CA GLU A 207 -23.30 -4.89 -5.83
C GLU A 207 -24.28 -4.92 -7.00
N ASN A 208 -24.96 -3.79 -7.22
CA ASN A 208 -25.93 -3.65 -8.29
C ASN A 208 -25.25 -3.84 -9.65
N LEU A 209 -24.06 -3.25 -9.83
CA LEU A 209 -23.27 -3.40 -11.03
C LEU A 209 -22.85 -4.86 -11.28
N GLN A 210 -22.28 -5.52 -10.27
CA GLN A 210 -21.87 -6.92 -10.35
C GLN A 210 -23.06 -7.84 -10.64
N THR A 211 -24.21 -7.56 -10.04
CA THR A 211 -25.45 -8.31 -10.27
C THR A 211 -25.95 -8.14 -11.70
N GLN A 212 -25.97 -6.93 -12.25
CA GLN A 212 -26.32 -6.66 -13.64
C GLN A 212 -25.40 -7.42 -14.61
N GLN A 213 -24.10 -7.40 -14.35
CA GLN A 213 -23.12 -8.11 -15.18
C GLN A 213 -23.28 -9.63 -15.09
N ALA A 214 -23.59 -10.16 -13.91
CA ALA A 214 -23.89 -11.57 -13.73
C ALA A 214 -25.16 -11.99 -14.49
N ILE A 215 -26.22 -11.18 -14.43
CA ILE A 215 -27.47 -11.41 -15.19
C ILE A 215 -27.18 -11.47 -16.68
N VAL A 216 -26.48 -10.48 -17.21
CA VAL A 216 -26.14 -10.39 -18.64
C VAL A 216 -25.23 -11.55 -19.06
N GLY A 217 -24.25 -11.92 -18.22
CA GLY A 217 -23.36 -13.05 -18.47
C GLY A 217 -24.10 -14.40 -18.48
N LEU A 218 -25.02 -14.61 -17.54
CA LEU A 218 -25.86 -15.80 -17.49
C LEU A 218 -26.80 -15.87 -18.71
N ASN A 219 -27.41 -14.75 -19.09
CA ASN A 219 -28.28 -14.70 -20.26
C ASN A 219 -27.52 -14.96 -21.56
N THR A 220 -26.34 -14.36 -21.71
CA THR A 220 -25.48 -14.58 -22.88
C THR A 220 -25.05 -16.04 -22.98
N ARG A 221 -24.74 -16.70 -21.84
CA ARG A 221 -24.45 -18.14 -21.82
C ARG A 221 -25.67 -18.98 -22.18
N ARG A 222 -26.86 -18.61 -21.72
CA ARG A 222 -28.12 -19.28 -22.10
C ARG A 222 -28.36 -19.18 -23.61
N GLN A 223 -28.22 -17.98 -24.18
CA GLN A 223 -28.38 -17.76 -25.63
C GLN A 223 -27.39 -18.61 -26.44
N ARG A 224 -26.12 -18.67 -26.01
CA ARG A 224 -25.12 -19.56 -26.63
C ARG A 224 -25.55 -21.04 -26.57
N LEU A 225 -25.93 -21.53 -25.39
CA LEU A 225 -26.41 -22.91 -25.22
C LEU A 225 -27.64 -23.22 -26.06
N TYR A 226 -28.54 -22.25 -26.25
CA TYR A 226 -29.70 -22.42 -27.13
C TYR A 226 -29.25 -22.61 -28.58
N LEU A 227 -28.40 -21.73 -29.10
CA LEU A 227 -27.89 -21.80 -30.48
C LEU A 227 -27.09 -23.09 -30.74
N ASP A 228 -26.26 -23.51 -29.79
CA ASP A 228 -25.45 -24.73 -29.90
C ASP A 228 -26.31 -26.01 -29.94
N ASN A 229 -27.45 -26.01 -29.22
CA ASN A 229 -28.36 -27.16 -29.15
C ASN A 229 -29.39 -27.20 -30.31
N ASP A 230 -29.80 -26.05 -30.84
CA ASP A 230 -30.74 -25.95 -31.96
C ASP A 230 -30.16 -26.56 -33.26
N ALA A 231 -28.83 -26.52 -33.42
CA ALA A 231 -28.12 -27.21 -34.50
C ALA A 231 -28.19 -28.75 -34.40
N ALA A 232 -28.50 -29.29 -33.22
CA ALA A 232 -28.48 -30.73 -32.94
C ALA A 232 -29.87 -31.36 -32.77
N ASN A 233 -30.91 -30.59 -32.41
CA ASN A 233 -32.24 -31.14 -32.08
C ASN A 233 -33.39 -30.29 -32.65
N ALA A 234 -33.98 -30.74 -33.75
CA ALA A 234 -35.16 -30.14 -34.40
C ALA A 234 -36.49 -30.28 -33.62
N VAL A 235 -36.47 -30.45 -32.28
CA VAL A 235 -37.65 -30.83 -31.47
C VAL A 235 -37.88 -29.94 -30.24
N ALA A 236 -37.01 -28.97 -29.94
CA ALA A 236 -37.31 -27.97 -28.92
C ALA A 236 -38.30 -26.92 -29.47
N ALA A 237 -39.29 -26.52 -28.67
CA ALA A 237 -40.22 -25.45 -29.03
C ALA A 237 -39.44 -24.22 -29.49
N ASP A 238 -39.62 -23.86 -30.76
CA ASP A 238 -38.88 -22.80 -31.42
C ASP A 238 -39.08 -21.47 -30.68
N ASN A 239 -38.07 -21.03 -29.92
CA ASN A 239 -38.03 -19.71 -29.33
C ASN A 239 -37.35 -18.75 -30.32
N GLN A 240 -38.09 -18.39 -31.37
CA GLN A 240 -37.63 -17.47 -32.42
C GLN A 240 -37.15 -16.13 -31.83
N GLN A 241 -37.83 -15.62 -30.79
CA GLN A 241 -37.47 -14.37 -30.13
C GLN A 241 -36.11 -14.44 -29.44
N LEU A 242 -35.77 -15.58 -28.81
CA LEU A 242 -34.45 -15.78 -28.20
C LEU A 242 -33.34 -15.85 -29.25
N ARG A 243 -33.60 -16.46 -30.42
CA ARG A 243 -32.65 -16.47 -31.55
C ARG A 243 -32.39 -15.07 -32.08
N GLU A 244 -33.45 -14.29 -32.29
CA GLU A 244 -33.35 -12.90 -32.74
C GLU A 244 -32.56 -12.05 -31.73
N ALA A 245 -32.84 -12.20 -30.43
CA ALA A 245 -32.11 -11.51 -29.38
C ALA A 245 -30.63 -11.91 -29.31
N ALA A 246 -30.33 -13.21 -29.49
CA ALA A 246 -28.95 -13.70 -29.52
C ALA A 246 -28.16 -13.20 -30.74
N ALA A 247 -28.82 -13.06 -31.89
CA ALA A 247 -28.20 -12.55 -33.12
C ALA A 247 -27.71 -11.11 -32.99
N VAL A 248 -28.38 -10.29 -32.17
CA VAL A 248 -28.04 -8.89 -31.94
C VAL A 248 -27.34 -8.62 -30.62
N ASN A 249 -27.06 -9.65 -29.80
CA ASN A 249 -26.34 -9.48 -28.53
C ASN A 249 -24.84 -9.20 -28.79
N PRO A 250 -24.34 -7.97 -28.56
CA PRO A 250 -22.96 -7.62 -28.85
C PRO A 250 -21.95 -8.39 -27.99
N ILE A 251 -22.34 -8.82 -26.79
CA ILE A 251 -21.49 -9.61 -25.89
C ILE A 251 -21.30 -11.02 -26.44
N LEU A 252 -22.35 -11.60 -27.04
CA LEU A 252 -22.28 -12.92 -27.64
C LEU A 252 -21.46 -12.91 -28.94
N GLN A 253 -21.66 -11.88 -29.77
CA GLN A 253 -21.12 -11.81 -31.13
C GLN A 253 -19.70 -11.25 -31.19
N GLN A 254 -19.36 -10.32 -30.30
CA GLN A 254 -18.13 -9.52 -30.39
C GLN A 254 -17.32 -9.52 -29.07
N ASP A 255 -17.74 -10.29 -28.08
CA ASP A 255 -17.19 -10.26 -26.71
C ASP A 255 -17.13 -8.83 -26.12
N ALA A 256 -18.05 -7.95 -26.55
CA ALA A 256 -18.12 -6.57 -26.12
C ALA A 256 -18.73 -6.45 -24.72
N LEU A 257 -17.92 -6.62 -23.67
CA LEU A 257 -18.35 -6.66 -22.26
C LEU A 257 -18.97 -5.35 -21.71
N ASN A 258 -18.92 -4.27 -22.48
CA ASN A 258 -19.40 -2.95 -22.09
C ASN A 258 -20.81 -2.71 -22.64
N PHE A 259 -21.71 -2.28 -21.76
CA PHE A 259 -23.11 -1.98 -22.07
C PHE A 259 -23.63 -0.92 -21.09
N ARG A 260 -24.63 -0.16 -21.50
CA ARG A 260 -25.27 0.84 -20.64
C ARG A 260 -26.39 0.21 -19.82
N PRO A 261 -26.70 0.73 -18.62
CA PRO A 261 -27.80 0.20 -17.80
C PRO A 261 -29.15 0.14 -18.53
N GLN A 262 -29.42 1.09 -19.45
CA GLN A 262 -30.66 1.14 -20.24
C GLN A 262 -30.74 0.02 -21.30
N GLU A 263 -29.62 -0.59 -21.68
CA GLU A 263 -29.55 -1.63 -22.71
C GLU A 263 -29.84 -3.02 -22.13
N ILE A 264 -29.88 -3.18 -20.79
CA ILE A 264 -30.09 -4.48 -20.12
C ILE A 264 -31.38 -5.15 -20.57
N SER A 265 -32.49 -4.40 -20.67
CA SER A 265 -33.78 -4.97 -21.11
C SER A 265 -33.71 -5.53 -22.54
N GLN A 266 -32.91 -4.92 -23.41
CA GLN A 266 -32.70 -5.41 -24.77
C GLN A 266 -31.82 -6.67 -24.77
N LEU A 267 -30.77 -6.68 -23.94
CA LEU A 267 -29.90 -7.84 -23.76
C LEU A 267 -30.63 -9.06 -23.20
N LEU A 268 -31.71 -8.85 -22.44
CA LEU A 268 -32.60 -9.88 -21.90
C LEU A 268 -33.80 -10.19 -22.81
N GLY A 269 -33.81 -9.68 -24.05
CA GLY A 269 -34.82 -9.99 -25.03
C GLY A 269 -34.94 -11.50 -25.30
N GLY A 270 -36.16 -11.97 -25.57
CA GLY A 270 -36.47 -13.38 -25.80
C GLY A 270 -36.66 -14.23 -24.54
N ASN A 271 -36.49 -13.62 -23.36
CA ASN A 271 -36.79 -14.26 -22.08
C ASN A 271 -38.22 -13.97 -21.62
N SER A 272 -38.85 -14.93 -20.95
CA SER A 272 -40.08 -14.69 -20.19
C SER A 272 -39.81 -13.89 -18.90
N SER A 273 -40.86 -13.35 -18.29
CA SER A 273 -40.75 -12.66 -16.98
C SER A 273 -40.28 -13.59 -15.88
N GLU A 274 -40.70 -14.87 -15.90
CA GLU A 274 -40.29 -15.89 -14.96
C GLU A 274 -38.79 -16.22 -15.12
N GLU A 275 -38.33 -16.37 -16.36
CA GLU A 275 -36.92 -16.63 -16.66
C GLU A 275 -36.03 -15.46 -16.21
N ASN A 276 -36.45 -14.22 -16.46
CA ASN A 276 -35.74 -13.05 -15.96
C ASN A 276 -35.68 -13.04 -14.43
N ALA A 277 -36.78 -13.34 -13.74
CA ALA A 277 -36.79 -13.44 -12.27
C ALA A 277 -35.81 -14.51 -11.74
N ILE A 278 -35.73 -15.66 -12.41
CA ILE A 278 -34.77 -16.73 -12.07
C ILE A 278 -33.33 -16.25 -12.28
N LEU A 279 -33.03 -15.59 -13.42
CA LEU A 279 -31.70 -15.03 -13.70
C LEU A 279 -31.28 -14.02 -12.62
N HIS A 280 -32.19 -13.12 -12.22
CA HIS A 280 -31.96 -12.18 -11.13
C HIS A 280 -31.64 -12.89 -9.81
N GLN A 281 -32.39 -13.94 -9.46
CA GLN A 281 -32.17 -14.68 -8.23
C GLN A 281 -30.83 -15.43 -8.22
N ILE A 282 -30.46 -16.08 -9.33
CA ILE A 282 -29.19 -16.79 -9.47
C ILE A 282 -28.03 -15.80 -9.39
N ALA A 283 -28.10 -14.70 -10.16
CA ALA A 283 -27.08 -13.67 -10.17
C ALA A 283 -26.87 -13.05 -8.77
N GLY A 284 -27.95 -12.70 -8.09
CA GLY A 284 -27.88 -12.15 -6.73
C GLY A 284 -27.21 -13.10 -5.74
N ARG A 285 -27.55 -14.41 -5.79
CA ARG A 285 -26.88 -15.42 -4.96
C ARG A 285 -25.40 -15.57 -5.29
N ILE A 286 -25.02 -15.60 -6.58
CA ILE A 286 -23.61 -15.71 -6.99
C ILE A 286 -22.80 -14.54 -6.45
N VAL A 287 -23.28 -13.30 -6.65
CA VAL A 287 -22.59 -12.09 -6.19
C VAL A 287 -22.49 -12.08 -4.67
N HIS A 288 -23.59 -12.40 -3.97
CA HIS A 288 -23.57 -12.47 -2.51
C HIS A 288 -22.56 -13.49 -1.97
N HIS A 289 -22.49 -14.69 -2.57
CA HIS A 289 -21.50 -15.71 -2.19
C HIS A 289 -20.07 -15.26 -2.47
N GLN A 290 -19.80 -14.63 -3.61
CA GLN A 290 -18.47 -14.12 -3.95
C GLN A 290 -17.99 -13.07 -2.94
N ARG A 291 -18.88 -12.17 -2.52
CA ARG A 291 -18.54 -11.11 -1.56
C ARG A 291 -18.36 -11.60 -0.12
N THR A 292 -19.04 -12.68 0.25
CA THR A 292 -18.98 -13.22 1.62
C THR A 292 -17.84 -14.21 1.82
N SER A 293 -17.20 -14.67 0.75
CA SER A 293 -16.17 -15.72 0.81
C SER A 293 -14.80 -15.21 1.30
N GLU A 294 -14.43 -13.96 1.03
CA GLU A 294 -13.18 -13.36 1.55
C GLU A 294 -13.38 -11.86 1.82
N PRO A 295 -13.47 -11.42 3.10
CA PRO A 295 -13.45 -9.99 3.40
C PRO A 295 -12.06 -9.40 3.07
N ALA A 296 -12.03 -8.21 2.46
CA ALA A 296 -10.77 -7.49 2.25
C ALA A 296 -10.11 -7.23 3.62
N PRO A 297 -8.80 -7.54 3.79
CA PRO A 297 -8.12 -7.37 5.06
C PRO A 297 -8.20 -5.91 5.50
N GLN A 298 -8.54 -5.64 6.76
CA GLN A 298 -8.61 -4.29 7.30
C GLN A 298 -7.34 -4.01 8.10
N SER A 299 -6.36 -3.33 7.49
CA SER A 299 -5.14 -2.93 8.17
C SER A 299 -5.19 -1.48 8.64
N ILE A 300 -4.55 -1.19 9.78
CA ILE A 300 -4.49 0.17 10.34
C ILE A 300 -3.29 0.92 9.74
N GLY A 301 -3.56 2.07 9.12
CA GLY A 301 -2.53 2.98 8.66
C GLY A 301 -1.72 3.57 9.81
N ILE A 302 -0.40 3.45 9.75
CA ILE A 302 0.52 3.97 10.78
C ILE A 302 1.06 5.33 10.33
N ASN A 303 0.95 6.32 11.21
CA ASN A 303 1.58 7.63 11.03
C ASN A 303 2.85 7.70 11.88
N LEU A 304 4.00 7.91 11.24
CA LEU A 304 5.28 7.94 11.93
C LEU A 304 5.48 9.27 12.69
N PRO A 305 6.06 9.21 13.90
CA PRO A 305 6.52 10.39 14.61
C PRO A 305 7.76 10.97 13.95
N GLU A 306 7.58 12.03 13.19
CA GLU A 306 8.65 12.75 12.49
C GLU A 306 9.25 13.86 13.37
N GLU A 307 9.49 13.58 14.65
CA GLU A 307 10.20 14.48 15.56
C GLU A 307 11.70 14.24 15.45
N GLY A 308 12.50 15.29 15.27
CA GLY A 308 13.93 15.09 15.19
C GLY A 308 14.66 15.90 14.14
N SER A 309 15.94 15.55 14.01
CA SER A 309 16.74 15.93 12.85
C SER A 309 16.46 14.94 11.72
N VAL A 310 16.05 15.47 10.58
CA VAL A 310 15.75 14.71 9.36
C VAL A 310 16.93 14.82 8.41
N TYR A 311 17.48 13.68 8.02
CA TYR A 311 18.57 13.56 7.04
C TYR A 311 18.02 12.93 5.77
N ASN A 312 18.15 13.63 4.65
CA ASN A 312 17.58 13.21 3.37
C ASN A 312 18.68 12.57 2.52
N PHE A 313 18.58 11.27 2.27
CA PHE A 313 19.47 10.53 1.38
C PHE A 313 18.79 10.28 0.04
N ARG A 314 19.57 10.21 -1.05
CA ARG A 314 19.05 9.98 -2.40
C ARG A 314 19.91 9.02 -3.20
N ARG A 315 19.26 8.33 -4.13
CA ARG A 315 19.89 7.51 -5.18
C ARG A 315 19.04 7.56 -6.43
N SER A 316 19.64 7.82 -7.59
CA SER A 316 18.87 7.97 -8.83
C SER A 316 18.27 6.65 -9.31
N VAL A 317 19.04 5.56 -9.29
CA VAL A 317 18.61 4.25 -9.81
C VAL A 317 19.24 3.11 -8.98
N GLN A 318 18.46 2.05 -8.77
CA GLN A 318 18.91 0.73 -8.35
C GLN A 318 18.48 -0.30 -9.41
N VAL A 319 19.46 -0.78 -10.19
CA VAL A 319 19.21 -1.75 -11.28
C VAL A 319 19.21 -3.18 -10.77
N SER A 320 20.09 -3.49 -9.80
CA SER A 320 20.18 -4.82 -9.21
C SER A 320 18.93 -5.11 -8.40
N VAL A 321 18.16 -6.07 -8.90
CA VAL A 321 16.99 -6.63 -8.23
C VAL A 321 17.44 -7.35 -6.95
N ASP A 322 16.59 -7.36 -5.92
CA ASP A 322 16.85 -8.02 -4.63
C ASP A 322 18.11 -7.50 -3.90
N SER A 323 18.62 -6.34 -4.28
CA SER A 323 19.75 -5.71 -3.63
C SER A 323 19.28 -4.60 -2.70
N PRO A 324 19.58 -4.67 -1.39
CA PRO A 324 19.03 -3.73 -0.43
C PRO A 324 19.62 -2.33 -0.59
N LEU A 325 18.85 -1.33 -0.18
CA LEU A 325 19.37 0.00 0.11
C LEU A 325 20.10 -0.05 1.45
N GLU A 326 21.30 0.50 1.54
CA GLU A 326 22.12 0.42 2.75
C GLU A 326 22.67 1.79 3.13
N LEU A 327 22.52 2.13 4.42
CA LEU A 327 23.17 3.27 5.04
C LEU A 327 23.93 2.82 6.29
N GLN A 328 25.14 3.32 6.47
CA GLN A 328 25.90 3.21 7.71
C GLN A 328 26.02 4.60 8.31
N LEU A 329 25.43 4.80 9.49
CA LEU A 329 25.26 6.12 10.10
C LEU A 329 25.85 6.12 11.51
N GLY A 330 26.66 7.13 11.81
CA GLY A 330 27.19 7.38 13.15
C GLY A 330 26.59 8.63 13.75
N PHE A 331 25.83 8.49 14.84
CA PHE A 331 25.26 9.62 15.58
C PHE A 331 25.97 9.83 16.91
N ARG A 332 26.16 11.10 17.28
CA ARG A 332 26.66 11.49 18.60
C ARG A 332 25.55 12.12 19.42
N SER A 333 25.45 11.74 20.69
CA SER A 333 24.54 12.40 21.63
C SER A 333 25.09 13.78 22.00
N LEU A 334 24.23 14.81 21.94
CA LEU A 334 24.52 16.16 22.42
C LEU A 334 24.70 16.22 23.94
N ARG A 335 24.25 15.18 24.66
CA ARG A 335 24.44 15.04 26.11
C ARG A 335 25.76 14.39 26.50
N ASP A 336 26.50 13.80 25.55
CA ASP A 336 27.78 13.17 25.87
C ASP A 336 28.80 14.23 26.31
N PRO A 337 29.40 14.10 27.51
CA PRO A 337 30.35 15.08 27.98
C PRO A 337 31.59 15.06 27.09
N HIS A 338 32.04 16.24 26.66
CA HIS A 338 33.25 16.37 25.86
C HIS A 338 34.44 15.68 26.57
N PRO A 339 35.22 14.81 25.89
CA PRO A 339 36.24 13.97 26.54
C PRO A 339 37.26 14.79 27.35
N LEU A 340 37.56 15.99 26.87
CA LEU A 340 38.45 16.95 27.53
C LEU A 340 37.87 17.49 28.86
N ARG A 341 36.55 17.65 28.96
CA ARG A 341 35.86 18.02 30.21
C ARG A 341 35.86 16.86 31.20
N VAL A 342 35.63 15.64 30.73
CA VAL A 342 35.73 14.43 31.56
C VAL A 342 37.14 14.26 32.11
N ALA A 343 38.17 14.40 31.27
CA ALA A 343 39.57 14.35 31.68
C ALA A 343 39.90 15.45 32.71
N ALA A 344 39.43 16.68 32.49
CA ALA A 344 39.61 17.77 33.45
C ALA A 344 38.92 17.48 34.80
N THR A 345 37.70 16.94 34.80
CA THR A 345 37.02 16.55 36.04
C THR A 345 37.74 15.42 36.78
N ILE A 346 38.25 14.41 36.07
CA ILE A 346 39.04 13.32 36.66
C ILE A 346 40.35 13.87 37.24
N ALA A 347 41.06 14.72 36.50
CA ALA A 347 42.29 15.36 36.98
C ALA A 347 42.03 16.20 38.24
N THR A 348 40.91 16.92 38.29
CA THR A 348 40.52 17.72 39.47
C THR A 348 40.20 16.82 40.66
N LEU A 349 39.47 15.72 40.47
CA LEU A 349 39.18 14.75 41.53
C LEU A 349 40.45 14.07 42.06
N LEU A 350 41.39 13.72 41.17
CA LEU A 350 42.69 13.17 41.56
C LEU A 350 43.53 14.17 42.36
N ALA A 351 43.56 15.44 41.97
CA ALA A 351 44.25 16.49 42.69
C ALA A 351 43.66 16.72 44.10
N ILE A 352 42.32 16.73 44.21
CA ILE A 352 41.63 16.84 45.51
C ILE A 352 41.93 15.62 46.38
N GLY A 353 41.90 14.40 45.82
CA GLY A 353 42.24 13.17 46.52
C GLY A 353 43.68 13.18 47.06
N ALA A 354 44.64 13.66 46.27
CA ALA A 354 46.03 13.80 46.69
C ALA A 354 46.21 14.82 47.83
N LEU A 355 45.50 15.95 47.78
CA LEU A 355 45.52 16.96 48.85
C LEU A 355 44.92 16.44 50.16
N ILE A 356 43.79 15.72 50.08
CA ILE A 356 43.17 15.10 51.26
C ILE A 356 44.08 14.01 51.84
N GLY A 357 44.67 13.16 50.99
CA GLY A 357 45.62 12.14 51.43
C GLY A 357 46.84 12.73 52.12
N PHE A 358 47.40 13.80 51.58
CA PHE A 358 48.53 14.52 52.19
C PHE A 358 48.15 15.13 53.55
N ALA A 359 46.96 15.76 53.65
CA ALA A 359 46.46 16.33 54.91
C ALA A 359 46.21 15.26 55.99
N PHE A 360 45.73 14.08 55.62
CA PHE A 360 45.57 12.95 56.55
C PHE A 360 46.92 12.38 57.01
N ASN A 361 47.91 12.27 56.12
CA ASN A 361 49.25 11.76 56.47
C ASN A 361 50.01 12.72 57.38
N CYS A 362 49.87 14.04 57.18
CA CYS A 362 50.40 15.05 58.10
C CYS A 362 49.72 15.03 59.48
N LYS A 363 48.51 14.50 59.61
CA LYS A 363 47.78 14.42 60.88
C LYS A 363 48.05 13.14 61.68
N GLN A 364 48.64 12.11 61.06
CA GLN A 364 49.11 10.88 61.71
C GLN A 364 50.59 10.92 62.14
N SER A 365 51.34 11.93 61.70
CA SER A 365 52.77 12.12 62.01
C SER A 365 53.04 13.16 63.11
N VAL A 366 51.98 13.60 63.80
CA VAL A 366 52.00 14.39 65.05
C VAL A 366 51.32 13.55 66.12
#